data_AF-E2BEV1-F1
#
_entry.id   AF-E2BEV1-F1
#
_cell.length_a   1.000
_cell.length_b   1.000
_cell.length_c   1.000
_cell.angle_alpha   90.00
_cell.angle_beta   90.00
_cell.angle_gamma   90.00
#
_symmetry.space_group_name_H-M   'P 1'
#
loop_
_entity.id
_entity.type
_entity.pdbx_description
1 polymer ?
#
loop_
_entity_poly.entity_id
_entity_poly.type
_entity_poly.pdbx_seq_one_letter_code
_entity_poly.pdbx_strand_id
1 'polypeptide(L)'
;ITQNIKTCYFEYFNIEIKNLDKPWVAHIICTTYYQGSRYWLKGKRSDMRFGIPMIWREPTDYITSCYFCSYQITSYNARNKKNISYTTLSCTTR
;
A
#
# COMPACT_ATOMS: atom_id res chain seq x y z
N ILE A 1 6.61 -4.17 -7.93
CA ILE A 1 7.29 -4.27 -6.61
C ILE A 1 8.66 -4.94 -6.78
N THR A 2 9.72 -4.37 -6.19
CA THR A 2 11.11 -4.86 -6.33
C THR A 2 11.46 -5.96 -5.31
N GLN A 3 12.52 -6.75 -5.55
CA GLN A 3 12.93 -7.84 -4.66
C GLN A 3 13.28 -7.37 -3.25
N ASN A 4 13.99 -6.24 -3.12
CA ASN A 4 14.31 -5.64 -1.82
C ASN A 4 13.07 -5.41 -0.97
N ILE A 5 11.96 -4.99 -1.58
CA ILE A 5 10.71 -4.76 -0.85
C ILE A 5 10.09 -6.07 -0.40
N LYS A 6 10.09 -7.10 -1.25
CA LYS A 6 9.62 -8.44 -0.87
C LYS A 6 10.40 -8.98 0.33
N THR A 7 11.74 -8.91 0.26
CA THR A 7 12.61 -9.30 1.38
C THR A 7 12.31 -8.49 2.62
N CYS A 8 12.16 -7.17 2.49
CA CYS A 8 11.86 -6.32 3.63
C CYS A 8 10.53 -6.67 4.32
N TYR A 9 9.49 -6.99 3.54
CA TYR A 9 8.20 -7.42 4.08
C TYR A 9 8.32 -8.75 4.83
N PHE A 10 9.06 -9.70 4.27
CA PHE A 10 9.27 -11.00 4.89
C PHE A 10 10.10 -10.89 6.16
N GLU A 11 11.27 -10.25 6.12
CA GLU A 11 12.15 -10.15 7.28
C GLU A 11 11.55 -9.31 8.42
N TYR A 12 10.86 -8.21 8.11
CA TYR A 12 10.33 -7.30 9.13
C TYR A 12 8.98 -7.73 9.70
N PHE A 13 8.06 -8.19 8.83
CA PHE A 13 6.68 -8.50 9.22
C PHE A 13 6.39 -10.00 9.23
N ASN A 14 7.30 -10.85 8.75
CA ASN A 14 7.08 -12.26 8.47
C ASN A 14 5.91 -12.49 7.50
N ILE A 15 5.81 -11.64 6.47
CA ILE A 15 4.74 -11.73 5.47
C ILE A 15 5.31 -11.78 4.05
N GLU A 16 4.92 -12.80 3.32
CA GLU A 16 5.19 -12.93 1.89
C GLU A 16 4.20 -12.11 1.06
N ILE A 17 4.70 -11.29 0.15
CA ILE A 17 3.87 -10.58 -0.82
C ILE A 17 3.46 -11.57 -1.93
N LYS A 18 2.18 -11.94 -1.95
CA LYS A 18 1.56 -12.84 -2.95
C LYS A 18 0.61 -12.07 -3.87
N ASN A 19 0.09 -12.75 -4.89
CA ASN A 19 -1.00 -12.26 -5.74
C ASN A 19 -0.70 -10.93 -6.47
N LEU A 20 0.57 -10.71 -6.84
CA LEU A 20 1.02 -9.51 -7.56
C LEU A 20 0.45 -9.39 -8.99
N ASP A 21 -0.21 -10.43 -9.48
CA ASP A 21 -1.00 -10.47 -10.71
C ASP A 21 -2.41 -9.87 -10.53
N LYS A 22 -2.88 -9.73 -9.30
CA LYS A 22 -4.25 -9.31 -9.01
C LYS A 22 -4.39 -7.79 -8.92
N PRO A 23 -5.47 -7.21 -9.47
CA PRO A 23 -5.64 -5.76 -9.54
C PRO A 23 -5.92 -5.10 -8.19
N TRP A 24 -6.34 -5.86 -7.17
CA TRP A 24 -6.57 -5.35 -5.81
C TRP A 24 -5.30 -5.32 -4.95
N VAL A 25 -4.18 -5.89 -5.43
CA VAL A 25 -2.91 -5.83 -4.73
C VAL A 25 -2.18 -4.56 -5.12
N ALA A 26 -1.60 -3.85 -4.16
CA ALA A 26 -0.82 -2.67 -4.45
C ALA A 26 0.40 -3.00 -5.32
N HIS A 27 0.45 -2.46 -6.54
CA HIS A 27 1.61 -2.59 -7.42
C HIS A 27 2.64 -1.46 -7.22
N ILE A 28 2.22 -0.37 -6.57
CA ILE A 28 3.00 0.84 -6.30
C ILE A 28 3.14 0.99 -4.79
N ILE A 29 4.32 1.41 -4.35
CA ILE A 29 4.61 1.76 -2.95
C ILE A 29 4.99 3.22 -2.85
N CYS A 30 4.67 3.86 -1.73
CA CYS A 30 5.05 5.26 -1.52
C CYS A 30 6.56 5.41 -1.34
N THR A 31 7.10 6.56 -1.76
CA THR A 31 8.53 6.87 -1.70
C THR A 31 9.07 6.78 -0.27
N THR A 32 8.26 7.17 0.72
CA THR A 32 8.64 7.09 2.15
C THR A 32 8.84 5.65 2.60
N TYR A 33 7.96 4.73 2.22
CA TYR A 33 8.10 3.30 2.50
C TYR A 33 9.37 2.75 1.83
N TYR A 34 9.56 3.06 0.55
CA TYR A 34 10.72 2.60 -0.21
C TYR A 34 12.04 3.02 0.43
N GLN A 35 12.18 4.30 0.78
CA GLN A 35 13.39 4.81 1.43
C GLN A 35 13.60 4.21 2.83
N GLY A 36 12.53 4.11 3.63
CA GLY A 36 12.58 3.47 4.95
C GLY A 36 13.08 2.03 4.88
N SER A 37 12.51 1.24 3.96
CA SER A 37 12.91 -0.15 3.71
C SER A 37 14.37 -0.25 3.28
N ARG A 38 14.82 0.62 2.39
CA ARG A 38 16.23 0.64 1.96
C ARG A 38 17.20 0.97 3.08
N TYR A 39 16.84 1.88 3.99
CA TYR A 39 17.71 2.21 5.12
C TYR A 39 17.72 1.11 6.18
N TRP A 40 16.56 0.52 6.47
CA TRP A 40 16.44 -0.59 7.40
C TRP A 40 17.22 -1.81 6.93
N LEU A 41 17.06 -2.24 5.67
CA LEU A 41 17.84 -3.35 5.08
C LEU A 41 19.36 -3.11 5.09
N LYS A 42 19.80 -1.84 5.12
CA LYS A 42 21.22 -1.47 5.21
C LYS A 42 21.69 -1.31 6.66
N GLY A 43 20.85 -1.57 7.66
CA GLY A 43 21.15 -1.35 9.08
C GLY A 43 21.33 0.12 9.46
N LYS A 44 20.99 1.08 8.58
CA LYS A 44 21.10 2.52 8.87
C LYS A 44 19.97 3.04 9.76
N ARG A 45 18.97 2.18 10.04
CA ARG A 45 17.82 2.50 10.85
C ARG A 45 17.38 1.25 11.61
N SER A 46 17.06 1.41 12.90
CA SER A 46 16.65 0.33 13.78
C SER A 46 15.25 -0.22 13.47
N ASP A 47 14.33 0.64 13.01
CA ASP A 47 12.92 0.32 12.83
C ASP A 47 12.34 0.89 11.52
N MET A 48 11.09 0.52 11.21
CA MET A 48 10.28 1.23 10.20
C MET A 48 9.43 2.33 10.84
N ARG A 49 8.94 3.29 10.05
CA ARG A 49 8.04 4.36 10.56
C ARG A 49 6.65 3.86 10.94
N PHE A 50 6.30 2.65 10.55
CA PHE A 50 4.99 2.06 10.74
C PHE A 50 5.19 0.61 11.21
N GLY A 51 4.36 0.19 12.16
CA GLY A 51 4.35 -1.19 12.69
C GLY A 51 3.42 -2.14 11.94
N ILE A 52 2.60 -1.63 11.02
CA ILE A 52 1.63 -2.42 10.26
C ILE A 52 1.94 -2.26 8.77
N PRO A 53 2.12 -3.36 8.03
CA PRO A 53 2.43 -3.31 6.61
C PRO A 53 1.18 -2.98 5.77
N MET A 54 1.37 -2.31 4.63
CA MET A 54 0.29 -2.11 3.66
C MET A 54 0.08 -3.39 2.84
N ILE A 55 -0.77 -4.28 3.34
CA ILE A 55 -1.13 -5.53 2.67
C ILE A 55 -2.63 -5.56 2.45
N TRP A 56 -3.03 -5.88 1.23
CA TRP A 56 -4.42 -6.00 0.83
C TRP A 56 -4.80 -7.48 0.85
N ARG A 57 -5.87 -7.81 1.58
CA ARG A 57 -6.48 -9.14 1.51
C ARG A 57 -7.36 -9.21 0.26
N GLU A 58 -7.65 -10.43 -0.19
CA GLU A 58 -8.64 -10.61 -1.25
C GLU A 58 -9.99 -10.05 -0.78
N PRO A 59 -10.66 -9.21 -1.59
CA PRO A 59 -12.01 -8.77 -1.28
C PRO A 59 -12.97 -9.96 -1.25
N THR A 60 -13.70 -10.13 -0.15
CA THR A 60 -14.73 -11.18 -0.06
C THR A 60 -16.09 -10.69 -0.53
N ASP A 61 -16.35 -9.39 -0.41
CA ASP A 61 -17.61 -8.77 -0.81
C ASP A 61 -17.46 -7.25 -1.01
N TYR A 62 -18.31 -6.65 -1.83
CA TYR A 62 -18.27 -5.22 -2.10
C TYR A 62 -18.68 -4.36 -0.88
N ILE A 63 -19.46 -4.93 0.04
CA ILE A 63 -20.08 -4.22 1.16
C ILE A 63 -19.13 -4.13 2.36
N THR A 64 -18.57 -5.26 2.82
CA THR A 64 -17.65 -5.26 3.97
C THR A 64 -16.19 -5.07 3.56
N SER A 65 -15.82 -5.44 2.34
CA SER A 65 -14.46 -5.24 1.80
C SER A 65 -14.34 -3.96 0.99
N CYS A 66 -15.00 -2.88 1.40
CA CYS A 66 -14.94 -1.57 0.74
C CYS A 66 -13.51 -0.99 0.81
N TYR A 67 -12.64 -1.50 -0.06
CA TYR A 67 -11.32 -0.98 -0.35
C TYR A 67 -11.53 0.27 -1.17
N PHE A 68 -11.83 1.36 -0.47
CA PHE A 68 -12.20 2.67 -0.98
C PHE A 68 -11.63 2.93 -2.38
N CYS A 69 -12.46 2.60 -3.38
CA CYS A 69 -12.29 2.78 -4.81
C CYS A 69 -10.88 2.57 -5.37
N SER A 70 -10.74 1.59 -6.26
CA SER A 70 -9.63 1.47 -7.22
C SER A 70 -9.48 2.75 -8.07
N TYR A 71 -8.93 3.83 -7.51
CA TYR A 71 -8.64 5.05 -8.22
C TYR A 71 -7.28 4.93 -8.87
N GLN A 72 -7.21 5.33 -10.14
CA GLN A 72 -5.95 5.78 -10.72
C GLN A 72 -5.58 7.13 -10.10
N ILE A 73 -5.01 7.09 -8.88
CA ILE A 73 -4.41 8.29 -8.27
C ILE A 73 -3.13 8.59 -9.05
N THR A 74 -3.26 9.42 -10.09
CA THR A 74 -2.12 9.97 -10.81
C THR A 74 -1.45 11.02 -9.92
N SER A 75 -0.36 10.62 -9.28
CA SER A 75 0.54 11.47 -8.47
C SER A 75 -0.07 12.09 -7.19
N TYR A 76 -0.01 11.33 -6.09
CA TYR A 76 -0.29 11.82 -4.73
C TYR A 76 0.91 12.62 -4.18
N ASN A 77 0.75 13.92 -3.99
CA ASN A 77 1.67 14.73 -3.18
C ASN A 77 0.87 15.77 -2.37
N ALA A 78 1.49 16.38 -1.35
CA ALA A 78 0.82 17.35 -0.47
C ALA A 78 0.18 18.52 -1.24
N ARG A 79 0.72 18.87 -2.41
CA ARG A 79 0.25 19.96 -3.28
C ARG A 79 -0.99 19.58 -4.08
N ASN A 80 -1.08 18.31 -4.50
CA ASN A 80 -2.12 17.78 -5.37
C ASN A 80 -3.20 16.99 -4.61
N LYS A 81 -3.08 16.83 -3.30
CA LYS A 81 -4.05 16.11 -2.46
C LYS A 81 -5.48 16.65 -2.63
N LYS A 82 -5.62 17.97 -2.80
CA LYS A 82 -6.91 18.64 -3.04
C LYS A 82 -7.54 18.30 -4.40
N ASN A 83 -6.76 17.81 -5.35
CA ASN A 83 -7.23 17.45 -6.70
C ASN A 83 -7.65 15.98 -6.78
N ILE A 84 -7.56 15.24 -5.68
CA ILE A 84 -8.05 13.85 -5.63
C ILE A 84 -9.57 13.92 -5.56
N SER A 85 -10.20 13.65 -6.71
CA SER A 85 -11.64 13.44 -6.77
C SER A 85 -11.93 12.00 -6.36
N TYR A 86 -12.59 11.85 -5.21
CA TYR A 86 -13.20 10.58 -4.83
C TYR A 86 -14.60 10.55 -5.45
N THR A 87 -14.82 9.80 -6.52
CA THR A 87 -16.19 9.41 -6.91
C THR A 87 -16.89 8.71 -5.74
N THR A 88 -17.91 9.36 -5.19
CA THR A 88 -18.83 8.71 -4.25
C THR A 88 -19.46 7.50 -4.93
N LEU A 89 -18.99 6.30 -4.61
CA LEU A 89 -19.69 5.08 -4.99
C LEU A 89 -20.95 4.96 -4.13
N SER A 90 -22.02 4.42 -4.72
CA SER A 90 -23.32 4.18 -4.07
C SER A 90 -23.26 3.29 -2.83
N CYS A 91 -22.14 2.59 -2.60
CA CYS A 91 -21.87 1.87 -1.35
C CYS A 91 -21.57 2.77 -0.15
N THR A 92 -21.55 4.09 -0.33
CA THR A 92 -21.47 5.08 0.75
C THR A 92 -22.90 5.49 1.12
N THR A 93 -23.65 4.60 1.75
CA THR A 93 -24.95 4.97 2.35
C THR A 93 -24.66 5.61 3.71
N ARG A 94 -25.19 6.82 3.90
CA ARG A 94 -25.04 7.65 5.10
C ARG A 94 -25.96 7.19 6.22
#